data_AF-A0AAE3LX19-F1
#
_entry.id   AF-A0AAE3LX19-F1
#
_cell.length_a   1.000
_cell.length_b   1.000
_cell.length_c   1.000
_cell.angle_alpha   90.00
_cell.angle_beta   90.00
_cell.angle_gamma   90.00
#
_symmetry.space_group_name_H-M   'P 1'
#
loop_
_entity.id
_entity.type
_entity.pdbx_description
1 polymer ?
#
loop_
_entity_poly.entity_id
_entity_poly.type
_entity_poly.pdbx_seq_one_letter_code
_entity_poly.pdbx_strand_id
1 'polypeptide(L)' 'MTNRLYQNDLPDGLDLGPVVAIDCETMGLNPHRDRLCLIQLSSGDGNCHLVQVAVGQTEAPNLCKMLADPNVLKLF' A
#
# COMPACT_ATOMS: atom_id res chain seq x y z
N MET A 1 15.16 -7.60 -7.91
CA MET A 1 14.42 -6.42 -7.40
C MET A 1 13.50 -5.94 -8.49
N THR A 2 12.19 -6.03 -8.27
CA THR A 2 11.18 -5.64 -9.25
C THR A 2 10.09 -4.83 -8.56
N ASN A 3 9.70 -3.72 -9.19
CA ASN A 3 8.61 -2.87 -8.73
C ASN A 3 7.36 -3.22 -9.53
N ARG A 4 6.26 -3.54 -8.83
CA ARG A 4 4.95 -3.82 -9.44
C ARG A 4 4.02 -2.66 -9.10
N LEU A 5 3.59 -1.93 -10.12
CA LEU A 5 2.64 -0.83 -9.97
C LEU A 5 1.21 -1.32 -10.17
N TYR A 6 0.34 -0.96 -9.25
CA TYR A 6 -1.09 -1.20 -9.30
C TYR A 6 -1.84 0.12 -9.25
N GLN A 7 -2.94 0.21 -10.00
CA GLN A 7 -3.82 1.36 -9.96
C GLN A 7 -4.94 1.09 -8.96
N ASN A 8 -5.14 2.04 -8.06
CA ASN A 8 -6.18 2.08 -7.04
C ASN A 8 -6.06 1.03 -5.91
N ASP A 9 -5.75 -0.23 -6.18
CA ASP A 9 -5.75 -1.28 -5.15
C ASP A 9 -4.71 -2.39 -5.42
N LEU A 10 -4.50 -3.26 -4.43
CA LEU A 10 -3.78 -4.52 -4.59
C LEU A 10 -4.62 -5.52 -5.42
N PRO A 11 -3.97 -6.42 -6.18
CA PRO A 11 -4.67 -7.45 -6.93
C PRO A 11 -5.27 -8.50 -6.00
N ASP A 12 -6.35 -9.14 -6.45
CA ASP A 12 -7.01 -10.21 -5.71
C ASP A 12 -6.05 -11.38 -5.43
N GLY A 13 -6.12 -11.90 -4.20
CA GLY A 13 -5.36 -13.08 -3.79
C GLY A 13 -3.87 -12.85 -3.58
N LEU A 14 -3.38 -11.61 -3.61
CA LEU A 14 -2.00 -11.31 -3.24
C LEU A 14 -1.76 -11.59 -1.75
N ASP A 15 -0.82 -12.47 -1.47
CA ASP A 15 -0.32 -12.76 -0.12
C ASP A 15 1.07 -12.17 0.06
N LEU A 16 1.22 -11.27 1.03
CA LEU A 16 2.50 -10.64 1.39
C LEU A 16 3.12 -11.28 2.64
N GLY A 17 2.52 -12.34 3.16
CA GLY A 17 2.97 -13.03 4.37
C GLY A 17 2.68 -12.27 5.66
N PRO A 18 3.24 -12.74 6.79
CA PRO A 18 2.87 -12.25 8.12
C PRO A 18 3.55 -10.94 8.52
N VAL A 19 4.51 -10.44 7.74
CA VAL A 19 5.25 -9.20 8.04
C VAL A 19 5.39 -8.39 6.76
N VAL A 20 4.95 -7.14 6.79
CA VAL A 20 4.98 -6.23 5.64
C VAL A 20 5.57 -4.90 6.06
N ALA A 21 6.62 -4.46 5.36
CA ALA A 21 7.13 -3.09 5.46
C ALA A 21 6.27 -2.18 4.59
N ILE A 22 5.85 -1.05 5.14
CA ILE A 22 4.91 -0.12 4.50
C ILE A 22 5.45 1.30 4.60
N ASP A 23 5.41 2.00 3.47
CA ASP A 23 5.65 3.44 3.41
C ASP A 23 4.63 4.10 2.48
N CYS A 24 4.54 5.43 2.51
CA CYS A 24 3.60 6.17 1.66
C CYS A 24 4.10 7.54 1.23
N GLU A 25 3.61 7.99 0.08
CA GLU A 25 3.91 9.31 -0.48
C GLU A 25 2.65 10.19 -0.52
N THR A 26 2.76 11.44 -0.08
CA THR A 26 1.69 12.45 -0.17
C THR A 26 2.08 13.57 -1.13
N MET A 27 1.10 14.37 -1.59
CA MET A 27 1.38 15.55 -2.42
C MET A 27 2.23 16.63 -1.71
N GLY A 28 2.29 16.59 -0.38
CA GLY A 28 2.94 17.59 0.45
C GLY A 28 2.84 17.25 1.93
N LEU A 29 3.36 18.14 2.78
CA LEU A 29 3.54 17.90 4.21
C LEU A 29 2.30 18.16 5.07
N ASN A 30 1.16 18.57 4.50
CA ASN A 30 -0.06 18.83 5.26
C ASN A 30 -1.11 17.74 4.98
N PRO A 31 -1.26 16.71 5.85
CA PRO A 31 -2.12 15.54 5.59
C PRO A 31 -3.62 15.87 5.47
N HIS A 32 -4.06 17.01 6.02
CA HIS A 32 -5.47 17.42 5.92
C HIS A 32 -5.83 18.04 4.56
N ARG A 33 -4.82 18.51 3.82
CA ARG A 33 -4.97 19.13 2.48
C ARG A 33 -4.40 18.23 1.39
N ASP A 34 -3.22 17.66 1.65
CA ASP A 34 -2.40 16.95 0.68
C ASP A 34 -2.80 15.47 0.68
N ARG A 35 -3.26 15.00 -0.47
CA ARG A 35 -3.71 13.62 -0.64
C ARG A 35 -2.56 12.62 -0.53
N LEU A 36 -2.92 11.41 -0.13
CA LEU A 36 -2.13 10.21 -0.37
C LEU A 36 -2.03 9.94 -1.89
N CYS A 37 -0.83 9.64 -2.37
CA CYS A 37 -0.51 9.48 -3.79
C CYS A 37 -0.05 8.06 -4.13
N LEU A 38 0.78 7.49 -3.26
CA LEU A 38 1.39 6.19 -3.48
C LEU A 38 1.53 5.49 -2.13
N ILE A 39 1.42 4.16 -2.14
CA ILE A 39 1.67 3.31 -0.98
C ILE A 39 2.62 2.22 -1.45
N GLN A 40 3.72 2.03 -0.72
CA GLN A 40 4.74 1.04 -0.98
C GLN A 40 4.61 -0.11 0.02
N LEU A 41 4.66 -1.35 -0.46
CA LEU A 41 4.60 -2.55 0.38
C LEU A 41 5.68 -3.54 -0.02
N SER A 42 6.39 -4.10 0.96
CA SER A 42 7.36 -5.18 0.73
C SER A 42 7.28 -6.25 1.82
N SER A 43 7.35 -7.51 1.39
CA SER A 43 7.40 -8.70 2.25
C SER A 43 8.83 -9.18 2.53
N GLY A 44 9.85 -8.41 2.14
CA GLY A 44 11.26 -8.80 2.29
C GLY A 44 11.76 -9.79 1.24
N ASP A 45 10.96 -10.12 0.24
CA ASP A 45 11.31 -11.00 -0.88
C ASP A 45 12.12 -10.30 -2.00
N GLY A 46 12.44 -9.02 -1.81
CA GLY A 46 13.14 -8.18 -2.78
C GLY A 46 12.24 -7.56 -3.85
N ASN A 47 10.92 -7.75 -3.78
CA ASN A 47 9.93 -7.05 -4.60
C ASN A 47 9.28 -5.90 -3.81
N CYS A 48 8.80 -4.91 -4.57
CA CYS A 48 8.00 -3.82 -4.03
C CYS A 48 6.66 -3.74 -4.78
N HIS A 49 5.58 -3.71 -4.03
CA HIS A 49 4.22 -3.52 -4.51
C HIS A 49 3.83 -2.05 -4.29
N LEU A 50 3.52 -1.35 -5.37
CA LEU A 50 3.21 0.07 -5.37
C LEU A 50 1.74 0.24 -5.71
N VAL A 51 0.95 0.82 -4.82
CA VAL A 51 -0.46 1.16 -5.09
C VAL A 51 -0.56 2.66 -5.34
N GLN A 52 -0.87 3.05 -6.57
CA GLN A 52 -1.13 4.43 -6.93
C GLN A 52 -2.58 4.79 -6.61
N VAL A 53 -2.77 5.81 -5.77
CA VAL A 53 -4.09 6.27 -5.34
C VAL A 53 -4.58 7.36 -6.31
N ALA A 54 -5.74 7.14 -6.92
CA ALA A 54 -6.35 8.10 -7.83
C ALA A 54 -7.00 9.28 -7.09
N VAL A 55 -7.16 10.40 -7.79
CA VAL A 55 -7.86 11.57 -7.25
C VAL A 55 -9.33 11.22 -6.99
N GLY A 56 -9.81 11.48 -5.78
CA GLY A 56 -11.19 11.21 -5.38
C GLY A 56 -11.50 9.74 -5.05
N GLN A 57 -10.49 8.87 -5.09
CA GLN A 57 -10.66 7.47 -4.69
C GLN A 57 -10.97 7.36 -3.19
N THR A 58 -12.00 6.59 -2.85
CA THR A 58 -12.45 6.39 -1.47
C THR A 58 -12.33 4.95 -0.99
N GLU A 59 -11.96 4.02 -1.88
CA GLU A 59 -11.91 2.59 -1.59
C GLU A 59 -10.69 1.91 -2.20
N ALA A 60 -10.15 0.94 -1.48
CA ALA A 60 -9.10 0.00 -1.91
C ALA A 60 -9.27 -1.28 -1.09
N PRO A 61 -10.32 -2.09 -1.37
CA PRO A 61 -10.74 -3.19 -0.49
C PRO A 61 -9.63 -4.19 -0.14
N ASN A 62 -8.75 -4.55 -1.09
CA ASN A 62 -7.69 -5.53 -0.85
C ASN A 62 -6.57 -4.95 0.03
N LEU A 63 -6.17 -3.71 -0.24
CA LEU A 63 -5.23 -2.98 0.59
C LEU A 63 -5.79 -2.79 2.01
N CYS A 64 -7.04 -2.33 2.14
CA CYS A 64 -7.70 -2.16 3.42
C CYS A 64 -7.77 -3.48 4.20
N LYS A 65 -8.09 -4.59 3.53
CA LYS A 65 -8.11 -5.93 4.12
C LYS A 65 -6.74 -6.30 4.69
N MET A 66 -5.65 -6.12 3.92
CA MET A 66 -4.29 -6.43 4.37
C MET A 66 -3.86 -5.52 5.54
N LEU A 67 -4.13 -4.22 5.45
CA LEU A 67 -3.82 -3.25 6.51
C LEU A 67 -4.56 -3.58 7.81
N ALA A 68 -5.82 -3.98 7.71
CA ALA A 68 -6.67 -4.30 8.86
C ALA A 68 -6.44 -5.70 9.45
N ASP A 69 -5.74 -6.60 8.76
CA ASP A 69 -5.50 -7.95 9.26
C ASP A 69 -4.61 -7.94 10.52
N PRO A 70 -5.13 -8.32 11.70
CA PRO A 70 -4.35 -8.31 12.94
C PRO A 70 -3.22 -9.35 12.96
N ASN A 71 -3.23 -10.33 12.05
CA ASN A 71 -2.19 -11.36 11.96
C ASN A 71 -0.99 -10.94 11.10
N VAL A 72 -1.09 -9.80 10.41
CA VAL A 72 0.01 -9.23 9.63
C VAL A 72 0.63 -8.12 10.47
N LEU A 73 1.92 -8.25 10.80
CA LEU A 73 2.73 -7.21 11.40
C LEU A 73 3.12 -6.17 10.34
N LYS A 74 2.92 -4.89 10.64
CA LYS A 74 3.29 -3.79 9.76
C LYS A 74 4.51 -3.09 10.33
N LEU A 75 5.54 -2.93 9.52
CA LEU A 75 6.74 -2.15 9.84
C LEU A 75 6.62 -0.79 9.14
N PHE A 76 6.84 0.30 9.89
CA PHE A 76 6.77 1.68 9.42
C PHE A 76 8.07 2.41 9.77
#